data_AF-A0A932WQ73-F1
#
_entry.id   AF-A0A932WQ73-F1
#
_cell.length_a   1.000
_cell.length_b   1.000
_cell.length_c   1.000
_cell.angle_alpha   90.00
_cell.angle_beta   90.00
_cell.angle_gamma   90.00
#
_symmetry.space_group_name_H-M   'P 1'
#
loop_
_entity.id
_entity.type
_entity.pdbx_description
1 polymer ?
#
loop_
_entity_poly.entity_id
_entity_poly.type
_entity_poly.pdbx_seq_one_letter_code
_entity_poly.pdbx_strand_id
1 'polypeptide(L)'
;MKTCRFISIALLLALGCNGPTAPDTAKSNKEPVTTAGPADKKHEHTHDGWWCDEHGVPEEVCGLCNSKLAAEFQKKGDWCKEHDRPDSQCFLCHPELEAKFAAQYEAKYGKQPPKPKS
;
A
#
# COMPACT_ATOMS: atom_id res chain seq x y z
N MET A 1 -16.04 -29.44 31.14
CA MET A 1 -15.27 -30.66 31.52
C MET A 1 -15.76 -31.82 30.66
N LYS A 2 -14.99 -32.23 29.66
CA LYS A 2 -14.85 -33.61 29.12
C LYS A 2 -14.02 -33.53 27.83
N THR A 3 -12.91 -34.24 27.89
CA THR A 3 -11.74 -34.24 27.03
C THR A 3 -11.87 -35.23 25.87
N CYS A 4 -10.96 -35.06 24.90
CA CYS A 4 -10.37 -36.08 24.03
C CYS A 4 -11.26 -36.76 22.98
N ARG A 5 -11.00 -36.41 21.72
CA ARG A 5 -10.59 -37.40 20.72
C ARG A 5 -9.42 -36.85 19.90
N PHE A 6 -8.21 -37.18 20.34
CA PHE A 6 -7.02 -37.13 19.51
C PHE A 6 -7.06 -38.35 18.57
N ILE A 7 -7.07 -38.11 17.27
CA ILE A 7 -6.74 -39.12 16.26
C ILE A 7 -5.42 -38.69 15.66
N SER A 8 -4.36 -39.37 16.10
CA SER A 8 -3.05 -39.39 15.44
C SER A 8 -3.09 -40.29 14.19
N ILE A 9 -1.99 -40.24 13.41
CA ILE A 9 -1.62 -41.04 12.21
C ILE A 9 -1.84 -40.20 10.93
N ALA A 10 -0.88 -39.96 10.02
CA ALA A 10 0.44 -40.53 9.79
C ALA A 10 1.38 -39.49 9.14
N LEU A 11 2.66 -39.66 9.46
CA LEU A 11 3.84 -39.15 8.79
C LEU A 11 3.94 -39.69 7.34
N LEU A 12 4.16 -38.80 6.37
CA LEU A 12 4.71 -39.14 5.05
C LEU A 12 5.70 -38.06 4.63
N LEU A 13 6.99 -38.41 4.70
CA LEU A 13 8.09 -37.67 4.09
C LEU A 13 8.09 -37.90 2.58
N ALA A 14 8.23 -36.83 1.80
CA ALA A 14 8.85 -36.88 0.49
C ALA A 14 9.64 -35.59 0.25
N LEU A 15 10.96 -35.72 0.21
CA LEU A 15 11.87 -34.72 -0.32
C LEU A 15 11.63 -34.57 -1.83
N GLY A 16 11.59 -33.34 -2.33
CA GLY A 16 11.52 -33.05 -3.75
C GLY A 16 11.97 -31.62 -4.06
N CYS A 17 13.29 -31.40 -4.12
CA CYS A 17 13.87 -30.34 -4.93
C CYS A 17 14.06 -30.89 -6.34
N ASN A 18 13.44 -30.29 -7.35
CA ASN A 18 14.09 -30.21 -8.67
C ASN A 18 13.58 -28.98 -9.43
N GLY A 19 14.53 -28.14 -9.83
CA GLY A 19 14.35 -26.76 -10.25
C GLY A 19 13.67 -26.58 -11.62
N PRO A 20 13.24 -25.33 -11.90
CA PRO A 20 12.61 -24.97 -13.16
C PRO A 20 13.65 -24.87 -14.29
N THR A 21 13.28 -25.52 -15.39
CA THR A 21 13.81 -25.40 -16.74
C THR A 21 14.06 -23.97 -17.17
N ALA A 22 15.27 -23.72 -17.68
CA ALA A 22 15.61 -22.54 -18.45
C ALA A 22 14.92 -22.58 -19.83
N PRO A 23 14.40 -21.44 -20.31
CA PRO A 23 14.42 -21.13 -21.71
C PRO A 23 15.49 -20.06 -22.00
N ASP A 24 16.27 -20.34 -23.04
CA ASP A 24 17.21 -19.43 -23.65
C ASP A 24 16.63 -18.03 -23.84
N THR A 25 17.38 -16.99 -23.44
CA THR A 25 17.27 -15.72 -24.13
C THR A 25 18.62 -15.08 -24.25
N ALA A 26 19.05 -15.05 -25.50
CA ALA A 26 20.16 -14.30 -26.02
C ALA A 26 20.23 -12.88 -25.44
N LYS A 27 21.43 -12.56 -24.97
CA LYS A 27 22.15 -11.30 -25.16
C LYS A 27 21.38 -10.25 -25.97
N SER A 28 20.96 -9.19 -25.29
CA SER A 28 20.84 -7.87 -25.91
C SER A 28 21.27 -6.81 -24.91
N ASN A 29 22.45 -6.25 -25.17
CA ASN A 29 22.85 -4.96 -24.62
C ASN A 29 21.80 -3.92 -25.04
N LYS A 30 21.20 -3.24 -24.07
CA LYS A 30 20.87 -1.82 -24.27
C LYS A 30 21.09 -1.06 -22.97
N GLU A 31 21.96 -0.09 -23.12
CA GLU A 31 22.37 1.00 -22.25
C GLU A 31 21.24 1.69 -21.45
N PRO A 32 21.62 2.48 -20.42
CA PRO A 32 20.74 2.92 -19.35
C PRO A 32 19.78 4.00 -19.82
N VAL A 33 18.49 3.86 -19.47
CA VAL A 33 17.54 4.97 -19.60
C VAL A 33 17.49 5.73 -18.30
N THR A 34 18.36 6.74 -18.22
CA THR A 34 18.03 7.94 -17.45
C THR A 34 17.07 8.80 -18.29
N THR A 35 16.19 9.51 -17.60
CA THR A 35 15.37 10.67 -18.02
C THR A 35 13.87 10.42 -18.14
N ALA A 36 13.19 10.51 -17.00
CA ALA A 36 12.03 11.40 -16.86
C ALA A 36 12.41 12.43 -15.78
N GLY A 37 12.24 13.72 -16.08
CA GLY A 37 12.86 14.83 -15.36
C GLY A 37 12.34 15.04 -13.92
N PRO A 38 12.97 15.97 -13.19
CA PRO A 38 12.62 16.28 -11.81
C PRO A 38 11.25 16.96 -11.76
N ALA A 39 10.23 16.22 -11.33
CA ALA A 39 8.98 16.83 -10.86
C ALA A 39 9.28 17.52 -9.52
N ASP A 40 9.59 18.81 -9.65
CA ASP A 40 9.13 19.89 -8.78
C ASP A 40 9.05 19.58 -7.28
N LYS A 41 10.03 20.13 -6.56
CA LYS A 41 10.01 20.28 -5.11
C LYS A 41 8.69 20.94 -4.67
N LYS A 42 7.86 20.22 -3.93
CA LYS A 42 6.87 20.83 -3.04
C LYS A 42 6.81 20.05 -1.73
N HIS A 43 7.27 20.75 -0.70
CA HIS A 43 7.43 20.37 0.71
C HIS A 43 8.37 19.21 1.00
N GLU A 44 9.51 19.56 1.60
CA GLU A 44 10.37 18.67 2.35
C GLU A 44 9.64 18.27 3.64
N HIS A 45 8.57 17.48 3.49
CA HIS A 45 8.09 16.61 4.54
C HIS A 45 8.81 15.29 4.33
N THR A 46 9.61 14.93 5.32
CA THR A 46 10.27 13.62 5.39
C THR A 46 9.20 12.54 5.47
N HIS A 47 8.80 11.97 4.33
CA HIS A 47 7.92 10.81 4.21
C HIS A 47 8.67 9.52 4.58
N ASP A 48 9.42 9.54 5.68
CA ASP A 48 10.24 8.40 6.13
C ASP A 48 9.42 7.38 6.93
N GLY A 49 8.16 7.71 7.26
CA GLY A 49 7.23 6.87 8.01
C GLY A 49 6.28 6.06 7.13
N TRP A 50 5.53 5.14 7.75
CA TRP A 50 4.45 4.40 7.06
C TRP A 50 3.16 5.21 6.93
N TRP A 51 2.96 6.24 7.77
CA TRP A 51 1.71 6.99 7.88
C TRP A 51 1.90 8.44 7.44
N CYS A 52 0.96 8.95 6.64
CA CYS A 52 0.90 10.34 6.24
C CYS A 52 0.10 11.13 7.28
N ASP A 53 0.81 11.87 8.14
CA ASP A 53 0.19 12.67 9.20
C ASP A 53 -0.71 13.79 8.66
N GLU A 54 -0.47 14.24 7.43
CA GLU A 54 -1.26 15.31 6.81
C GLU A 54 -2.58 14.76 6.26
N HIS A 55 -2.55 13.65 5.54
CA HIS A 55 -3.71 13.15 4.79
C HIS A 55 -4.44 11.98 5.45
N GLY A 56 -3.92 11.44 6.56
CA GLY A 56 -4.57 10.44 7.38
C GLY A 56 -4.71 9.06 6.74
N VAL A 57 -3.74 8.70 5.90
CA VAL A 57 -3.67 7.43 5.18
C VAL A 57 -2.23 6.91 5.19
N PRO A 58 -1.99 5.62 4.94
CA PRO A 58 -0.63 5.12 4.74
C PRO A 58 0.05 5.83 3.56
N GLU A 59 1.34 6.17 3.71
CA GLU A 59 2.13 6.90 2.70
C GLU A 59 2.10 6.18 1.34
N GLU A 60 2.17 4.84 1.38
CA GLU A 60 2.16 3.99 0.19
C GLU A 60 0.87 4.07 -0.64
N VAL A 61 -0.25 4.50 -0.05
CA VAL A 61 -1.52 4.69 -0.74
C VAL A 61 -1.95 6.14 -0.85
N CYS A 62 -1.19 7.10 -0.30
CA CYS A 62 -1.58 8.49 -0.25
C CYS A 62 -1.64 9.10 -1.66
N GLY A 63 -2.85 9.29 -2.19
CA GLY A 63 -3.04 9.89 -3.51
C GLY A 63 -2.68 11.37 -3.54
N LEU A 64 -2.64 12.05 -2.40
CA LEU A 64 -2.29 13.46 -2.30
C LEU A 64 -0.76 13.69 -2.26
N CYS A 65 0.02 12.72 -1.77
CA CYS A 65 1.48 12.79 -1.78
C CYS A 65 2.09 12.19 -3.06
N ASN A 66 1.39 11.28 -3.74
CA ASN A 66 1.91 10.59 -4.91
C ASN A 66 1.06 10.85 -6.16
N SER A 67 1.57 11.69 -7.06
CA SER A 67 0.89 12.08 -8.31
C SER A 67 0.60 10.91 -9.24
N LYS A 68 1.43 9.85 -9.22
CA LYS A 68 1.18 8.62 -9.99
C LYS A 68 -0.03 7.87 -9.41
N LEU A 69 -0.15 7.79 -8.09
CA LEU A 69 -1.34 7.20 -7.46
C LEU A 69 -2.59 8.05 -7.73
N ALA A 70 -2.49 9.38 -7.64
CA ALA A 70 -3.59 10.28 -8.00
C ALA A 70 -4.11 10.01 -9.41
N ALA A 71 -3.22 9.90 -10.40
CA ALA A 71 -3.58 9.59 -11.78
C ALA A 71 -4.25 8.22 -11.91
N GLU A 72 -3.79 7.21 -11.17
CA GLU A 72 -4.41 5.88 -11.16
C GLU A 72 -5.81 5.90 -10.53
N PHE A 73 -6.02 6.66 -9.45
CA PHE A 73 -7.33 6.87 -8.84
C PHE A 73 -8.29 7.56 -9.81
N GLN A 74 -7.86 8.65 -10.47
CA GLN A 74 -8.64 9.35 -11.49
C GLN A 74 -9.01 8.43 -12.67
N LYS A 75 -8.06 7.64 -13.16
CA LYS A 75 -8.29 6.68 -14.25
C LYS A 75 -9.32 5.61 -13.87
N LYS A 76 -9.36 5.21 -12.60
CA LYS A 76 -10.35 4.26 -12.06
C LYS A 76 -11.71 4.90 -11.76
N GLY A 77 -11.84 6.23 -11.91
CA GLY A 77 -13.04 6.98 -11.54
C GLY A 77 -13.18 7.19 -10.02
N ASP A 78 -12.15 6.84 -9.25
CA ASP A 78 -12.11 7.01 -7.79
C ASP A 78 -11.58 8.41 -7.45
N TRP A 79 -12.34 9.44 -7.82
CA TRP A 79 -11.93 10.83 -7.62
C TRP A 79 -13.08 11.71 -7.16
N CYS A 80 -12.93 12.29 -5.98
CA CYS A 80 -13.83 13.32 -5.48
C CYS A 80 -13.43 14.66 -6.11
N LYS A 81 -14.26 15.17 -7.03
CA LYS A 81 -14.00 16.45 -7.71
C LYS A 81 -14.19 17.68 -6.84
N GLU A 82 -15.03 17.58 -5.81
CA GLU A 82 -15.30 18.71 -4.91
C GLU A 82 -14.12 19.01 -3.98
N HIS A 83 -13.34 17.98 -3.65
CA HIS A 83 -12.24 18.04 -2.68
C HIS A 83 -10.89 17.63 -3.27
N ASP A 84 -10.79 17.52 -4.60
CA ASP A 84 -9.56 17.22 -5.36
C ASP A 84 -8.69 16.10 -4.78
N ARG A 85 -9.32 14.98 -4.40
CA ARG A 85 -8.63 13.82 -3.82
C ARG A 85 -9.27 12.51 -4.22
N PRO A 86 -8.60 11.35 -4.03
CA PRO A 86 -9.25 10.06 -4.25
C PRO A 86 -10.54 9.95 -3.44
N ASP A 87 -11.63 9.51 -4.07
CA ASP A 87 -12.93 9.44 -3.40
C ASP A 87 -12.86 8.45 -2.21
N SER A 88 -12.18 7.33 -2.39
CA SER A 88 -11.82 6.34 -1.37
C SER A 88 -10.87 6.85 -0.27
N GLN A 89 -10.47 8.12 -0.32
CA GLN A 89 -9.73 8.79 0.73
C GLN A 89 -10.45 10.06 1.21
N CYS A 90 -11.58 10.46 0.60
CA CYS A 90 -12.22 11.73 0.90
C CYS A 90 -13.02 11.70 2.20
N PHE A 91 -12.41 12.10 3.32
CA PHE A 91 -13.08 12.12 4.63
C PHE A 91 -14.17 13.18 4.76
N LEU A 92 -14.18 14.19 3.89
CA LEU A 92 -15.24 15.21 3.85
C LEU A 92 -16.54 14.65 3.27
N CYS A 93 -16.44 13.73 2.29
CA CYS A 93 -17.61 13.04 1.74
C CYS A 93 -17.93 11.75 2.50
N HIS A 94 -16.91 11.03 2.97
CA HIS A 94 -17.00 9.70 3.57
C HIS A 94 -16.23 9.67 4.92
N PRO A 95 -16.77 10.27 5.99
CA PRO A 95 -16.10 10.36 7.29
C PRO A 95 -15.81 8.99 7.93
N GLU A 96 -16.53 7.93 7.53
CA GLU A 96 -16.27 6.56 7.96
C GLU A 96 -14.92 6.01 7.47
N LEU A 97 -14.38 6.54 6.37
CA LEU A 97 -13.07 6.13 5.86
C LEU A 97 -11.95 6.55 6.80
N GLU A 98 -12.09 7.68 7.49
CA GLU A 98 -11.11 8.12 8.50
C GLU A 98 -10.98 7.06 9.61
N ALA A 99 -12.10 6.57 10.14
CA ALA A 99 -12.11 5.51 11.14
C ALA A 99 -11.49 4.20 10.62
N LYS A 100 -11.72 3.87 9.35
CA LYS A 100 -11.13 2.68 8.71
C LYS A 100 -9.61 2.77 8.59
N PHE A 101 -9.06 3.93 8.23
CA PHE A 101 -7.60 4.12 8.19
C PHE A 101 -7.00 4.23 9.60
N ALA A 102 -7.70 4.87 10.54
CA ALA A 102 -7.29 4.94 11.93
C ALA A 102 -7.18 3.55 12.58
N ALA A 103 -8.12 2.65 12.31
CA ALA A 103 -8.05 1.27 12.77
C ALA A 103 -6.81 0.52 12.25
N GLN A 104 -6.36 0.81 11.03
CA GLN A 104 -5.12 0.23 10.48
C GLN A 104 -3.88 0.76 11.21
N TYR A 105 -3.86 2.06 11.52
CA TYR A 105 -2.79 2.66 12.32
C TYR A 105 -2.76 2.08 13.73
N GLU A 106 -3.91 1.98 14.40
CA GLU A 106 -4.05 1.37 15.72
C GLU A 106 -3.59 -0.08 15.73
N ALA A 107 -3.96 -0.87 14.72
CA ALA A 107 -3.52 -2.25 14.60
C ALA A 107 -1.99 -2.38 14.51
N LYS A 108 -1.31 -1.39 13.91
CA LYS A 108 0.15 -1.38 13.74
C LYS A 108 0.89 -0.82 14.96
N TYR A 109 0.35 0.22 15.60
CA TYR A 109 1.06 1.00 16.63
C TYR A 109 0.45 0.92 18.03
N GLY A 110 -0.74 0.31 18.18
CA GLY A 110 -1.44 0.18 19.46
C GLY A 110 -2.00 1.49 20.02
N LYS A 111 -2.10 2.55 19.20
CA LYS A 111 -2.61 3.88 19.57
C LYS A 111 -3.26 4.56 18.38
N GLN A 112 -4.11 5.55 18.63
CA GLN A 112 -4.75 6.34 17.57
C GLN A 112 -3.73 7.10 16.72
N PRO A 113 -3.99 7.29 15.41
CA PRO A 113 -3.17 8.14 14.57
C PRO A 113 -3.26 9.61 15.03
N PRO A 114 -2.26 10.44 14.71
CA PRO A 114 -2.43 11.87 14.80
C PRO A 114 -3.56 12.34 13.88
N LYS A 115 -4.23 13.41 14.28
CA LYS A 115 -5.33 13.98 13.51
C LYS A 115 -4.81 14.53 12.17
N PRO A 116 -5.40 14.14 11.03
CA PRO A 116 -4.99 14.66 9.73
C PRO A 116 -5.23 16.17 9.63
N LYS A 117 -4.36 16.84 8.88
CA LYS A 117 -4.52 18.23 8.50
C LYS A 117 -5.35 18.26 7.21
N SER A 118 -6.66 18.37 7.43
CA SER A 118 -7.75 18.51 6.44
C SER A 118 -7.34 18.99 5.05
#